data_AF-A0AAW2QHX7-F1
#
_entry.id   AF-A0AAW2QHX7-F1
#
_cell.length_a   1.000
_cell.length_b   1.000
_cell.length_c   1.000
_cell.angle_alpha   90.00
_cell.angle_beta   90.00
_cell.angle_gamma   90.00
#
_symmetry.space_group_name_H-M   'P 1'
#
loop_
_entity.id
_entity.type
_entity.pdbx_description
1 polymer ?
#
loop_
_entity_poly.entity_id
_entity_poly.type
_entity_poly.pdbx_seq_one_letter_code
_entity_poly.pdbx_strand_id
1 'polypeptide(L)'
;MSCFRLPDLFLNELDSLMASFFWNCGHESKIHWKSWAFLCRHKKEGGLGFQHLRECNLALLAKQTCRIAMKTERVVHSVLSKRYFPSSNFFEAKLGANPSYTWK
;
A
#
# COMPACT_ATOMS: atom_id res chain seq x y z
N MET A 1 6.27 -2.93 -7.02
CA MET A 1 5.97 -4.17 -6.28
C MET A 1 5.91 -3.82 -4.81
N SER A 2 4.71 -3.58 -4.27
CA SER A 2 4.54 -3.29 -2.84
C SER A 2 4.28 -4.63 -2.14
N CYS A 3 5.35 -5.24 -1.65
CA CYS A 3 5.36 -6.63 -1.17
C CYS A 3 5.12 -6.77 0.34
N PHE A 4 4.92 -5.67 1.06
CA PHE A 4 4.69 -5.66 2.51
C PHE A 4 4.02 -4.34 2.91
N ARG A 5 3.45 -4.33 4.11
CA ARG A 5 2.88 -3.11 4.71
C ARG A 5 4.01 -2.16 5.10
N LEU A 6 3.96 -0.95 4.56
CA LEU A 6 4.92 0.10 4.93
C LEU A 6 4.47 0.77 6.24
N PRO A 7 5.42 1.25 7.07
CA PRO A 7 5.07 2.01 8.26
C PRO A 7 4.25 3.25 7.92
N ASP A 8 3.15 3.46 8.64
CA ASP A 8 2.24 4.59 8.40
C ASP A 8 2.99 5.94 8.54
N LEU A 9 3.98 6.03 9.44
CA LEU A 9 4.85 7.22 9.58
C LEU A 9 5.62 7.55 8.31
N PHE A 10 6.28 6.55 7.72
CA PHE A 10 7.05 6.71 6.48
C PHE A 10 6.15 7.12 5.30
N LEU A 11 4.95 6.54 5.22
CA LEU A 11 3.96 6.92 4.20
C LEU A 11 3.49 8.36 4.38
N ASN A 12 3.31 8.83 5.61
CA ASN A 12 2.94 10.21 5.92
C ASN A 12 4.06 11.21 5.59
N GLU A 13 5.32 10.83 5.81
CA GLU A 13 6.48 11.63 5.40
C GLU A 13 6.53 11.79 3.88
N LEU A 14 6.31 10.70 3.13
CA LEU A 14 6.23 10.75 1.68
C LEU A 14 5.04 11.58 1.17
N ASP A 15 3.85 11.43 1.77
CA ASP A 15 2.69 12.27 1.46
C ASP A 15 3.00 13.76 1.71
N SER A 16 3.74 14.07 2.78
CA SER A 16 4.17 15.44 3.09
C SER A 16 5.19 15.98 2.09
N LEU A 17 6.13 15.14 1.64
CA LEU A 17 7.08 15.50 0.58
C LEU A 17 6.39 15.75 -0.75
N MET A 18 5.40 14.92 -1.12
CA MET A 18 4.59 15.13 -2.33
C MET A 18 3.76 16.42 -2.23
N ALA A 19 3.17 16.69 -1.07
CA ALA A 19 2.44 17.93 -0.83
C ALA A 19 3.36 19.14 -0.93
N SER A 20 4.54 19.08 -0.31
CA SER A 20 5.56 20.13 -0.41
C SER A 20 5.99 20.35 -1.86
N PHE A 21 6.30 19.28 -2.60
CA PHE A 21 6.65 19.36 -4.02
C PHE A 21 5.53 19.99 -4.86
N PHE A 22 4.27 19.62 -4.60
CA PHE A 22 3.14 20.12 -5.36
C PHE A 22 2.88 21.62 -5.12
N TRP A 23 2.97 22.07 -3.87
CA TRP A 23 2.71 23.47 -3.52
C TRP A 23 3.94 24.36 -3.73
N ASN A 24 5.13 23.88 -3.39
CA ASN A 24 6.37 24.63 -3.45
C ASN A 24 7.05 24.44 -4.82
N CYS A 25 6.48 25.09 -5.84
CA CYS A 25 7.16 25.27 -7.13
C CYS A 25 8.17 26.43 -7.04
N GLY A 26 9.44 26.13 -6.77
CA GLY A 26 10.56 27.08 -6.75
C GLY A 26 11.27 27.17 -5.40
N HIS A 27 11.96 28.29 -5.17
CA HIS A 27 12.74 28.53 -3.93
C HIS A 27 11.92 29.13 -2.78
N GLU A 28 10.66 29.49 -3.00
CA GLU A 28 9.81 30.17 -2.03
C GLU A 28 8.66 29.25 -1.57
N SER A 29 8.39 29.25 -0.26
CA SER A 29 7.25 28.55 0.32
C SER A 29 5.96 29.20 -0.16
N LYS A 30 5.13 28.46 -0.90
CA LYS A 30 3.84 28.97 -1.39
C LYS A 30 2.70 28.57 -0.46
N ILE A 31 1.60 29.30 -0.57
CA ILE A 31 0.38 29.04 0.22
C ILE A 31 -0.21 27.68 -0.18
N HIS A 32 -0.44 26.83 0.81
CA HIS A 32 -1.18 25.57 0.64
C HIS A 32 -2.69 25.87 0.62
N TRP A 33 -3.28 26.00 -0.58
CA TRP A 33 -4.69 26.38 -0.73
C TRP A 33 -5.68 25.33 -0.22
N LYS A 34 -5.29 24.05 -0.27
CA LYS A 34 -6.07 22.91 0.22
C LYS A 34 -5.14 21.88 0.85
N SER A 35 -5.68 21.12 1.82
CA SER A 35 -4.93 20.03 2.45
C SER A 35 -4.63 18.92 1.43
N TRP A 36 -3.53 18.19 1.65
CA TRP A 36 -3.19 17.03 0.81
C TRP A 36 -4.34 16.02 0.75
N ALA A 37 -5.00 15.76 1.89
CA ALA A 37 -6.16 14.88 1.97
C ALA A 37 -7.36 15.33 1.12
N PHE A 38 -7.54 16.64 0.93
CA PHE A 38 -8.56 17.15 0.01
C PHE A 38 -8.17 16.90 -1.45
N LEU A 39 -6.89 17.11 -1.80
CA LEU A 39 -6.39 16.87 -3.16
C LEU A 39 -6.48 15.39 -3.54
N CYS A 40 -6.35 14.48 -2.57
CA CYS A 40 -6.48 13.04 -2.79
C CYS A 40 -7.92 12.56 -3.06
N ARG A 41 -8.93 13.40 -2.81
CA ARG A 41 -10.33 13.03 -3.13
C ARG A 41 -10.53 12.86 -4.62
N HIS A 42 -11.53 12.07 -4.99
CA HIS A 42 -11.88 11.86 -6.39
C HIS A 42 -12.27 13.18 -7.07
N LYS A 43 -12.01 13.32 -8.38
CA LYS A 43 -12.35 14.53 -9.13
C LYS A 43 -13.83 14.90 -9.07
N LYS A 44 -14.71 13.88 -9.01
CA LYS A 44 -16.16 14.06 -8.83
C LYS A 44 -16.55 14.67 -7.48
N GLU A 45 -15.67 14.58 -6.48
CA GLU A 45 -15.86 15.13 -5.13
C GLU A 45 -15.11 16.47 -4.95
N GLY A 46 -14.60 17.06 -6.02
CA GLY A 46 -13.87 18.34 -6.01
C GLY A 46 -12.39 18.23 -5.65
N GLY A 47 -11.85 17.02 -5.49
CA GLY A 47 -10.41 16.79 -5.36
C GLY A 47 -9.69 16.74 -6.71
N LEU A 48 -8.39 16.42 -6.70
CA LEU A 48 -7.57 16.26 -7.91
C LEU A 48 -7.38 14.80 -8.31
N GLY A 49 -7.81 13.85 -7.46
CA GLY A 49 -7.61 12.42 -7.66
C GLY A 49 -6.17 11.97 -7.37
N PHE A 50 -5.43 12.71 -6.54
CA PHE A 50 -4.17 12.21 -6.00
C PHE A 50 -4.42 10.99 -5.12
N GLN A 51 -3.39 10.19 -4.91
CA GLN A 51 -3.53 8.96 -4.15
C GLN A 51 -2.86 9.10 -2.78
N HIS A 52 -3.59 8.76 -1.72
CA HIS A 52 -2.98 8.54 -0.42
C HIS A 52 -2.11 7.29 -0.48
N LEU A 53 -0.81 7.43 -0.19
CA LEU A 53 0.13 6.31 -0.31
C LEU A 53 -0.24 5.13 0.59
N ARG A 54 -0.82 5.42 1.76
CA ARG A 54 -1.35 4.39 2.67
C ARG A 54 -2.44 3.55 2.03
N GLU A 55 -3.40 4.18 1.38
CA GLU A 55 -4.50 3.49 0.69
C GLU A 55 -3.98 2.70 -0.50
N CYS A 56 -3.03 3.26 -1.25
CA CYS A 56 -2.36 2.55 -2.33
C CYS A 56 -1.58 1.32 -1.84
N ASN A 57 -0.83 1.43 -0.74
CA ASN A 57 -0.11 0.30 -0.16
C ASN A 57 -1.10 -0.81 0.24
N LEU A 58 -2.19 -0.48 0.93
CA LEU A 58 -3.23 -1.44 1.31
C LEU A 58 -3.92 -2.05 0.09
N ALA A 59 -4.28 -1.27 -0.92
CA ALA A 59 -4.91 -1.77 -2.14
C ALA A 59 -3.99 -2.72 -2.93
N LEU A 60 -2.69 -2.41 -2.99
CA LEU A 60 -1.69 -3.29 -3.62
C LEU A 60 -1.51 -4.59 -2.86
N LEU A 61 -1.52 -4.54 -1.52
CA LEU A 61 -1.47 -5.73 -0.67
C LEU A 61 -2.74 -6.58 -0.86
N ALA A 62 -3.92 -5.97 -0.80
CA ALA A 62 -5.19 -6.67 -1.04
C ALA A 62 -5.23 -7.33 -2.42
N LYS A 63 -4.75 -6.64 -3.46
CA LYS A 63 -4.62 -7.19 -4.82
C LYS A 63 -3.67 -8.39 -4.85
N GLN A 64 -2.57 -8.34 -4.11
CA GLN A 64 -1.62 -9.44 -4.03
C GLN A 64 -2.20 -10.63 -3.26
N THR A 65 -2.85 -10.38 -2.13
CA THR A 65 -3.56 -11.39 -1.33
C THR A 65 -4.66 -12.07 -2.14
N CYS A 66 -5.46 -11.32 -2.87
CA CYS A 66 -6.47 -11.85 -3.78
C CYS A 66 -5.86 -12.75 -4.86
N ARG A 67 -4.70 -12.37 -5.42
CA ARG A 67 -3.97 -13.22 -6.38
C ARG A 67 -3.48 -14.52 -5.76
N ILE A 68 -3.04 -14.51 -4.51
CA ILE A 68 -2.60 -15.73 -3.80
C ILE A 68 -3.82 -16.62 -3.51
N ALA A 69 -4.93 -16.04 -3.04
CA ALA A 69 -6.15 -16.78 -2.74
C ALA A 69 -6.82 -17.40 -3.98
N MET A 70 -6.75 -16.74 -5.15
CA MET A 70 -7.44 -17.18 -6.37
C MET A 70 -6.57 -17.91 -7.40
N LYS A 71 -5.22 -17.85 -7.33
CA LYS A 71 -4.34 -18.42 -8.39
C LYS A 71 -3.26 -19.35 -7.85
N THR A 72 -3.49 -20.66 -8.02
CA THR A 72 -2.58 -21.75 -7.65
C THR A 72 -1.33 -21.85 -8.55
N GLU A 73 -1.37 -21.35 -9.79
CA GLU A 73 -0.32 -21.59 -10.81
C GLU A 73 0.87 -20.60 -10.82
N ARG A 74 0.97 -19.71 -9.83
CA ARG A 74 2.07 -18.73 -9.76
C ARG A 74 3.17 -19.21 -8.83
N VAL A 75 4.43 -18.96 -9.21
CA VAL A 75 5.61 -19.24 -8.37
C VAL A 75 5.44 -18.67 -6.95
N VAL A 76 4.87 -17.46 -6.83
CA VAL A 76 4.60 -16.83 -5.54
C VAL A 76 3.63 -17.65 -4.68
N HIS A 77 2.57 -18.22 -5.27
CA HIS A 77 1.65 -19.10 -4.54
C HIS A 77 2.38 -20.36 -4.07
N SER A 78 3.15 -21.02 -4.95
CA SER A 78 3.90 -22.24 -4.63
C SER A 78 4.94 -22.03 -3.51
N VAL A 79 5.65 -20.91 -3.53
CA VAL A 79 6.63 -20.57 -2.47
C VAL A 79 5.94 -20.27 -1.14
N LEU A 80 4.86 -19.49 -1.16
CA LEU A 80 4.15 -19.10 0.06
C LEU A 80 3.34 -20.26 0.66
N SER A 81 2.71 -21.11 -0.17
CA SER A 81 1.95 -22.26 0.31
C SER A 81 2.87 -23.25 1.02
N LYS A 82 3.99 -23.64 0.41
CA LYS A 82 4.95 -24.55 1.02
C LYS A 82 5.53 -24.03 2.33
N ARG A 83 5.70 -22.71 2.47
CA ARG A 83 6.29 -22.09 3.66
C ARG A 83 5.29 -21.85 4.78
N TYR A 84 4.07 -21.39 4.46
CA TYR A 84 3.14 -20.84 5.46
C TYR A 84 1.84 -21.63 5.61
N PHE A 85 1.42 -22.38 4.59
CA PHE A 85 0.19 -23.17 4.61
C PHE A 85 0.35 -24.46 3.80
N PRO A 86 1.26 -25.37 4.18
CA PRO A 86 1.56 -26.55 3.39
C PRO A 86 0.40 -27.57 3.36
N SER A 87 -0.41 -27.59 4.42
CA SER A 87 -1.54 -28.51 4.61
C SER A 87 -2.87 -27.80 4.84
N SER A 88 -2.94 -26.49 4.63
CA SER A 88 -4.12 -25.67 4.86
C SER A 88 -4.35 -24.68 3.73
N ASN A 89 -5.48 -23.98 3.77
CA ASN A 89 -5.77 -22.90 2.83
C ASN A 89 -5.14 -21.57 3.27
N PHE A 90 -5.00 -20.62 2.34
CA PHE A 90 -4.47 -19.28 2.62
C PHE A 90 -5.22 -18.58 3.77
N PHE A 91 -6.55 -18.70 3.84
CA PHE A 91 -7.37 -18.08 4.88
C PHE A 91 -7.25 -18.71 6.27
N GLU A 92 -6.78 -19.96 6.35
CA GLU A 92 -6.59 -20.70 7.60
C GLU A 92 -5.15 -20.66 8.10
N ALA A 93 -4.27 -20.03 7.32
CA ALA A 93 -2.85 -20.00 7.57
C ALA A 93 -2.54 -19.16 8.83
N LYS A 94 -1.74 -19.73 9.74
CA LYS A 94 -1.32 -19.05 10.97
C LYS A 94 -0.01 -18.29 10.73
N LEU A 95 0.23 -17.25 11.53
CA LEU A 95 1.42 -16.41 11.39
C LEU A 95 2.73 -17.17 11.70
N GLY A 96 2.68 -18.16 12.59
CA GLY A 96 3.86 -18.94 13.01
C GLY A 96 4.86 -18.13 13.83
N ALA A 97 6.03 -18.72 14.12
CA ALA A 97 7.05 -18.11 14.98
C ALA A 97 7.96 -17.08 14.26
N ASN A 98 8.18 -17.25 12.94
CA ASN A 98 9.08 -16.39 12.16
C ASN A 98 8.47 -16.01 10.79
N PRO A 99 7.41 -15.19 10.77
CA PRO A 99 6.81 -14.69 9.54
C PRO A 99 7.74 -13.68 8.84
N SER A 100 7.86 -13.77 7.52
CA SER A 100 8.49 -12.71 6.74
C SER A 100 7.62 -11.44 6.73
N TYR A 101 8.20 -10.28 6.43
CA TYR A 101 7.46 -9.02 6.30
C TYR A 101 6.35 -9.05 5.24
N THR A 102 6.48 -9.90 4.22
CA THR A 102 5.44 -10.10 3.21
C THR A 102 4.26 -10.93 3.71
N TRP A 103 4.45 -11.70 4.80
CA TRP A 103 3.42 -12.55 5.38
C TRP A 103 2.69 -11.92 6.56
N LYS A 104 3.33 -10.94 7.22
CA LYS A 104 2.70 -10.10 8.26
C LYS A 104 1.69 -9.13 7.65
#